data_AF-A0A176QDV2-F1
#
_entry.id   AF-A0A176QDV2-F1
#
_cell.length_a   1.000
_cell.length_b   1.000
_cell.length_c   1.000
_cell.angle_alpha   90.00
_cell.angle_beta   90.00
_cell.angle_gamma   90.00
#
_symmetry.space_group_name_H-M   'P 1'
#
loop_
_entity.id
_entity.type
_entity.pdbx_description
1 polymer ?
#
loop_
_entity_poly.entity_id
_entity_poly.type
_entity_poly.pdbx_seq_one_letter_code
_entity_poly.pdbx_strand_id
1 'polypeptide(L)'
;MSNTTPSQTALENDISALRDRLARSIDELADRAAPKNVVARQKESAKASFYNATRTPDGQLRTDRVAIAAALVVGVVALKIISSRRNRW
;
A
#
# COMPACT_ATOMS: atom_id res chain seq x y z
N MET A 1 48.13 -30.44 -9.30
CA MET A 1 46.90 -29.61 -9.25
C MET A 1 45.84 -30.30 -10.07
N SER A 2 44.89 -30.98 -9.44
CA SER A 2 43.79 -31.66 -10.10
C SER A 2 42.79 -30.62 -10.61
N ASN A 3 42.59 -30.57 -11.93
CA ASN A 3 41.59 -29.70 -12.54
C ASN A 3 40.20 -30.25 -12.21
N THR A 4 39.55 -29.70 -11.18
CA THR A 4 38.17 -30.00 -10.79
C THR A 4 37.18 -29.35 -11.75
N THR A 5 37.29 -29.66 -13.05
CA THR A 5 36.25 -29.28 -14.02
C THR A 5 35.08 -30.25 -13.79
N PRO A 6 33.90 -29.78 -13.38
CA PRO A 6 32.77 -30.66 -13.18
C PRO A 6 32.40 -31.33 -14.51
N SER A 7 31.96 -32.59 -14.47
CA SER A 7 31.44 -33.24 -15.67
C SER A 7 30.19 -32.52 -16.16
N GLN A 8 29.92 -32.57 -17.46
CA GLN A 8 28.77 -31.90 -18.08
C GLN A 8 27.44 -32.26 -17.39
N THR A 9 27.27 -33.53 -17.04
CA THR A 9 26.11 -34.05 -16.31
C THR A 9 26.00 -33.50 -14.88
N ALA A 10 27.13 -33.29 -14.19
CA ALA A 10 27.12 -32.67 -12.86
C ALA A 10 26.65 -31.21 -12.94
N LEU A 11 27.11 -30.48 -13.97
CA LEU A 11 26.69 -29.11 -14.22
C LEU A 11 25.18 -29.00 -14.54
N GLU A 12 24.64 -29.90 -15.36
CA GLU A 12 23.22 -29.94 -15.72
C GLU A 12 22.32 -30.21 -14.51
N ASN A 13 22.75 -31.13 -13.64
CA ASN A 13 22.04 -31.42 -12.39
C ASN A 13 22.07 -30.22 -11.43
N ASP A 14 23.22 -29.55 -11.29
CA ASP A 14 23.35 -28.37 -10.44
C ASP A 14 22.50 -27.21 -10.96
N ILE A 15 22.47 -26.97 -12.27
CA ILE A 15 21.63 -25.94 -12.89
C ILE A 15 20.14 -26.21 -12.63
N SER A 16 19.72 -27.47 -12.74
CA SER A 16 18.33 -27.87 -12.49
C SER A 16 17.95 -27.67 -11.01
N ALA A 17 18.82 -28.08 -10.08
CA ALA A 17 18.62 -27.89 -8.65
C ALA A 17 18.61 -26.41 -8.25
N LEU A 18 19.44 -25.58 -8.89
CA LEU A 18 19.46 -24.13 -8.69
C LEU A 18 18.17 -23.47 -9.19
N ARG A 19 17.68 -23.88 -10.37
CA ARG A 19 16.40 -23.40 -10.94
C ARG A 19 15.22 -23.69 -10.02
N ASP A 20 15.14 -24.89 -9.45
CA ASP A 20 14.06 -25.27 -8.53
C ASP A 20 14.11 -24.46 -7.22
N ARG A 21 15.31 -24.15 -6.72
CA ARG A 21 15.48 -23.28 -5.55
C ARG A 21 15.06 -21.84 -5.85
N LEU A 22 15.45 -21.31 -7.01
CA LEU A 22 15.07 -19.96 -7.46
C LEU A 22 13.56 -19.83 -7.64
N ALA A 23 12.90 -20.81 -8.28
CA ALA A 23 11.45 -20.79 -8.45
C ALA A 23 10.72 -20.77 -7.10
N ARG A 24 11.17 -21.58 -6.13
CA ARG A 24 10.60 -21.62 -4.78
C ARG A 24 10.79 -20.29 -4.03
N SER A 25 11.98 -19.68 -4.14
CA SER A 25 12.23 -18.37 -3.53
C SER A 25 11.43 -17.25 -4.18
N ILE A 26 11.23 -17.28 -5.50
CA ILE A 26 10.40 -16.29 -6.21
C ILE A 26 8.94 -16.40 -5.76
N ASP A 27 8.42 -17.61 -5.59
CA ASP A 27 7.05 -17.84 -5.13
C ASP A 27 6.86 -17.30 -3.69
N GLU A 28 7.84 -17.54 -2.81
CA GLU A 28 7.86 -17.00 -1.44
C GLU A 28 7.95 -15.45 -1.43
N LEU A 29 8.75 -14.86 -2.32
CA LEU A 29 8.84 -13.41 -2.48
C LEU A 29 7.55 -12.81 -3.05
N ALA A 30 6.88 -13.49 -3.97
CA ALA A 30 5.61 -13.06 -4.53
C ALA A 30 4.49 -13.06 -3.46
N ASP A 31 4.46 -14.09 -2.62
CA ASP A 31 3.50 -14.17 -1.50
C ASP A 31 3.79 -13.15 -0.40
N ARG A 32 5.06 -12.84 -0.11
CA ARG A 32 5.43 -11.85 0.92
C ARG A 32 5.33 -10.41 0.44
N ALA A 33 5.56 -10.17 -0.85
CA ALA A 33 5.26 -8.91 -1.53
C ALA A 33 3.76 -8.79 -1.86
N ALA A 34 2.93 -9.77 -1.48
CA ALA A 34 1.51 -9.74 -1.77
C ALA A 34 0.91 -8.41 -1.33
N PRO A 35 0.32 -7.63 -2.27
CA PRO A 35 -0.12 -6.26 -2.03
C PRO A 35 -1.15 -6.14 -0.89
N LYS A 36 -1.77 -7.25 -0.50
CA LYS A 36 -2.70 -7.33 0.64
C LYS A 36 -2.10 -6.80 1.94
N ASN A 37 -0.82 -7.10 2.22
CA ASN A 37 -0.16 -6.65 3.45
C ASN A 37 0.26 -5.17 3.37
N VAL A 38 0.59 -4.69 2.17
CA VAL A 38 0.89 -3.27 1.92
C VAL A 38 -0.39 -2.44 2.07
N VAL A 39 -1.52 -2.89 1.52
CA VAL A 39 -2.82 -2.22 1.63
C VAL A 39 -3.33 -2.19 3.08
N ALA A 40 -3.14 -3.26 3.84
CA ALA A 40 -3.50 -3.29 5.26
C ALA A 40 -2.73 -2.23 6.06
N ARG A 41 -1.40 -2.15 5.86
CA ARG A 41 -0.56 -1.12 6.49
C ARG A 41 -0.94 0.30 6.06
N GLN A 42 -1.22 0.51 4.78
CA GLN A 42 -1.68 1.81 4.28
C GLN A 42 -3.02 2.23 4.89
N LYS A 43 -3.96 1.28 5.08
CA LYS A 43 -5.24 1.56 5.76
C LYS A 43 -5.03 1.98 7.21
N GLU A 44 -4.16 1.31 7.94
CA GLU A 44 -3.86 1.67 9.33
C GLU A 44 -3.17 3.04 9.43
N SER A 45 -2.17 3.31 8.57
CA SER A 45 -1.53 4.62 8.51
C SER A 45 -2.49 5.75 8.14
N ALA A 46 -3.42 5.51 7.20
CA ALA A 46 -4.45 6.47 6.84
C ALA A 46 -5.42 6.75 8.00
N LYS A 47 -5.85 5.71 8.73
CA LYS A 47 -6.68 5.86 9.93
C LYS A 47 -5.95 6.66 11.02
N ALA A 48 -4.68 6.36 11.28
CA ALA A 48 -3.87 7.07 12.27
C ALA A 48 -3.67 8.55 11.90
N SER A 49 -3.40 8.84 10.61
CA SER A 49 -3.28 10.21 10.11
C SER A 49 -4.59 10.98 10.25
N PHE A 50 -5.72 10.36 9.90
CA PHE A 50 -7.05 10.96 10.07
C PHE A 50 -7.40 11.19 11.54
N TYR A 51 -7.06 10.26 12.42
CA TYR A 51 -7.27 10.40 13.87
C TYR A 51 -6.44 11.58 14.41
N ASN A 52 -5.15 11.66 14.08
CA ASN A 52 -4.28 12.76 14.50
C ASN A 52 -4.67 14.12 13.90
N ALA A 53 -5.23 14.13 12.69
CA ALA A 53 -5.73 15.35 12.06
C ALA A 53 -7.02 15.86 12.73
N THR A 54 -7.84 14.96 13.28
CA THR A 54 -9.17 15.29 13.81
C THR A 54 -9.25 15.38 15.34
N ARG A 55 -8.32 14.75 16.07
CA ARG A 55 -8.28 14.73 17.55
C ARG A 55 -7.06 15.48 18.10
N THR A 56 -7.22 16.11 19.27
CA THR A 56 -6.08 16.59 20.08
C THR A 56 -5.45 15.42 20.85
N PRO A 57 -4.20 15.58 21.34
CA PRO A 57 -3.56 14.62 22.24
C PRO A 57 -4.40 14.24 23.47
N ASP A 58 -5.29 15.14 23.91
CA ASP A 58 -6.15 14.96 25.09
C ASP A 58 -7.49 14.24 24.78
N GLY A 59 -7.67 13.73 23.55
CA GLY A 59 -8.87 12.98 23.15
C GLY A 59 -10.10 13.84 22.80
N GLN A 60 -10.02 15.16 22.96
CA GLN A 60 -11.05 16.10 22.51
C GLN A 60 -11.00 16.23 20.98
N LEU A 61 -12.14 16.47 20.33
CA LEU A 61 -12.10 16.91 18.93
C LEU A 61 -11.38 18.26 18.89
N ARG A 62 -10.52 18.45 17.89
CA ARG A 62 -10.00 19.79 17.59
C ARG A 62 -11.14 20.58 16.97
N THR A 63 -12.06 21.07 17.80
CA THR A 63 -13.32 21.68 17.35
C THR A 63 -13.06 22.76 16.31
N ASP A 64 -12.00 23.55 16.47
CA ASP A 64 -11.54 24.51 15.44
C ASP A 64 -11.19 23.86 14.10
N ARG A 65 -10.34 22.83 14.09
CA ARG A 65 -9.91 22.18 12.84
C ARG A 65 -11.02 21.36 12.20
N VAL A 66 -11.84 20.72 13.01
CA VAL A 66 -12.97 19.90 12.56
C VAL A 66 -14.09 20.80 12.04
N ALA A 67 -14.35 21.93 12.68
CA ALA A 67 -15.30 22.93 12.17
C ALA A 67 -14.84 23.50 10.83
N ILE A 68 -13.55 23.83 10.68
CA ILE A 68 -12.98 24.30 9.40
C ILE A 68 -13.12 23.21 8.33
N ALA A 69 -12.73 21.96 8.64
CA ALA A 69 -12.84 20.84 7.70
C ALA A 69 -14.30 20.57 7.30
N ALA A 70 -15.24 20.59 8.26
CA ALA A 70 -16.66 20.44 8.00
C ALA A 70 -17.21 21.58 7.14
N ALA A 71 -16.84 22.83 7.43
CA ALA A 71 -17.23 24.00 6.63
C ALA A 71 -16.74 23.90 5.18
N LEU A 72 -15.49 23.45 4.95
CA LEU A 72 -14.97 23.21 3.60
C LEU A 72 -15.76 22.14 2.85
N VAL A 73 -16.06 21.01 3.49
CA VAL A 73 -16.86 19.94 2.88
C VAL A 73 -18.25 20.44 2.51
N VAL A 74 -18.92 21.14 3.42
CA VAL A 74 -20.24 21.72 3.17
C VAL A 74 -20.19 22.73 2.01
N GLY A 75 -19.19 23.60 1.98
CA GLY A 75 -18.99 24.59 0.91
C GLY A 75 -18.82 23.94 -0.47
N VAL A 76 -17.98 22.90 -0.57
CA VAL A 76 -17.76 22.17 -1.83
C VAL A 76 -19.03 21.45 -2.29
N VAL A 77 -19.76 20.81 -1.37
CA VAL A 77 -21.02 20.12 -1.71
C VAL A 77 -22.08 21.11 -2.18
N ALA A 78 -22.24 22.23 -1.48
CA ALA A 78 -23.16 23.29 -1.88
C ALA A 78 -22.82 23.84 -3.26
N LEU A 79 -21.54 24.13 -3.52
CA LEU A 79 -21.06 24.62 -4.82
C LEU A 79 -21.31 23.61 -5.94
N LYS A 80 -21.09 22.31 -5.68
CA LYS A 80 -21.39 21.24 -6.64
C LYS A 80 -22.88 21.12 -6.95
N ILE A 81 -23.75 21.26 -5.95
CA ILE A 81 -25.20 21.25 -6.15
C ILE A 81 -25.62 22.44 -7.00
N ILE A 82 -25.12 23.64 -6.68
CA ILE A 82 -25.43 24.87 -7.41
C ILE A 82 -24.93 24.77 -8.86
N SER A 83 -23.69 24.30 -9.07
CA SER A 83 -23.14 24.14 -10.42
C SER A 83 -23.89 23.08 -11.24
N SER A 84 -24.30 21.97 -10.62
CA SER A 84 -25.12 20.94 -11.26
C SER A 84 -26.52 21.42 -11.62
N ARG A 85 -27.08 22.38 -10.87
CA ARG A 85 -28.38 23.01 -11.21
C ARG A 85 -28.23 23.99 -12.35
N ARG A 86 -27.13 24.77 -12.38
CA ARG A 86 -26.87 25.76 -13.43
C ARG A 86 -26.55 25.13 -14.78
N ASN A 87 -25.94 23.95 -14.81
CA ASN A 87 -25.60 23.24 -16.05
C ASN A 87 -26.78 22.46 -16.67
N ARG A 88 -27.97 22.54 -16.07
CA ARG A 88 -29.20 21.85 -16.52
C ARG A 88 -30.25 22.81 -17.10
N TRP A 89 -29.90 24.08 -17.30
CA TRP A 89 -30.70 25.09 -17.98
C TRP A 89 -30.02 25.52 -19.27
#